data_AF-I1Y743-F1
#
_entry.id   AF-I1Y743-F1
#
_cell.length_a   1.000
_cell.length_b   1.000
_cell.length_c   1.000
_cell.angle_alpha   90.00
_cell.angle_beta   90.00
_cell.angle_gamma   90.00
#
_symmetry.space_group_name_H-M   'P 1'
#
loop_
_entity.id
_entity.type
_entity.pdbx_description
1 polymer ?
#
loop_
_entity_poly.entity_id
_entity_poly.type
_entity_poly.pdbx_seq_one_letter_code
_entity_poly.pdbx_strand_id
1 'polypeptide(L)'
;EYTKDLELNLQKIFGKLFRKYIKKNNTAEQHTLYSSLDELRESWWNTNKKYIWLAMKHGAGMNGTTCCGDGSVTGSSDSGSTTCSVDNGSISCDDIPTIDLIPQYLRFLQEWVEHFCEQRQAKVNAVIENCNSCKNTSGERKIGDTCGNDCEKKCKGECGKYKKFIENCNGGGTEGTSGSSWSKR
;
A
#
# COMPACT_ATOMS: atom_id res chain seq x y z
N GLU A 1 13.09 -0.62 17.31
CA GLU A 1 14.19 -1.51 17.78
C GLU A 1 14.54 -2.52 16.69
N TYR A 2 13.59 -3.37 16.28
CA TYR A 2 13.77 -4.35 15.20
C TYR A 2 14.32 -3.81 13.87
N THR A 3 13.92 -2.61 13.43
CA THR A 3 14.44 -1.99 12.20
C THR A 3 15.93 -1.64 12.28
N LYS A 4 16.39 -1.20 13.46
CA LYS A 4 17.81 -0.86 13.69
C LYS A 4 18.67 -2.12 13.72
N ASP A 5 18.20 -3.15 14.39
CA ASP A 5 18.93 -4.43 14.47
C ASP A 5 18.99 -5.13 13.11
N LEU A 6 17.91 -5.08 12.33
CA LEU A 6 17.87 -5.60 10.97
C LEU A 6 18.91 -4.89 10.09
N GLU A 7 18.91 -3.55 10.07
CA GLU A 7 19.87 -2.79 9.26
C GLU A 7 21.31 -3.08 9.68
N LEU A 8 21.57 -3.15 10.98
CA LEU A 8 22.90 -3.44 11.51
C LEU A 8 23.38 -4.85 11.11
N ASN A 9 22.48 -5.84 11.09
CA ASN A 9 22.78 -7.18 10.61
C ASN A 9 23.02 -7.22 9.10
N LEU A 10 22.20 -6.51 8.31
CA LEU A 10 22.41 -6.38 6.86
C LEU A 10 23.75 -5.71 6.55
N GLN A 11 24.14 -4.66 7.28
CA GLN A 11 25.44 -4.01 7.14
C GLN A 11 26.59 -4.98 7.42
N LYS A 12 26.49 -5.78 8.48
CA LYS A 12 27.50 -6.80 8.80
C LYS A 12 27.63 -7.85 7.70
N ILE A 13 26.51 -8.34 7.16
CA ILE A 13 26.48 -9.37 6.11
C ILE A 13 27.06 -8.82 4.81
N PHE A 14 26.50 -7.73 4.29
CA PHE A 14 26.97 -7.11 3.05
C PHE A 14 28.41 -6.60 3.18
N GLY A 15 28.81 -6.09 4.35
CA GLY A 15 30.19 -5.68 4.61
C GLY A 15 31.19 -6.85 4.57
N LYS A 16 30.81 -8.05 5.04
CA LYS A 16 31.63 -9.27 4.90
C LYS A 16 31.74 -9.70 3.44
N LEU A 17 30.62 -9.67 2.70
CA LEU A 17 30.61 -9.99 1.26
C LEU A 17 31.47 -9.02 0.46
N PHE A 18 31.27 -7.72 0.64
CA PHE A 18 32.03 -6.65 -0.01
C PHE A 18 33.54 -6.83 0.19
N ARG A 19 34.00 -7.06 1.44
CA ARG A 19 35.41 -7.34 1.72
C ARG A 19 35.93 -8.62 1.04
N LYS A 20 35.12 -9.67 0.96
CA LYS A 20 35.50 -10.94 0.30
C LYS A 20 35.68 -10.74 -1.22
N TYR A 21 34.83 -9.95 -1.85
CA TYR A 21 34.88 -9.67 -3.28
C TYR A 21 35.91 -8.58 -3.65
N ILE A 22 36.34 -7.75 -2.69
CA ILE A 22 37.39 -6.72 -2.90
C ILE A 22 38.81 -7.23 -2.61
N LYS A 23 39.00 -8.17 -1.67
CA LYS A 23 40.35 -8.63 -1.25
C LYS A 23 41.06 -9.62 -2.20
N LYS A 24 40.54 -9.88 -3.41
CA LYS A 24 41.12 -10.87 -4.34
C LYS A 24 41.79 -10.24 -5.58
N ASN A 25 42.32 -9.01 -5.48
CA ASN A 25 43.07 -8.35 -6.55
C ASN A 25 44.50 -7.99 -6.12
N ASN A 26 45.36 -9.00 -5.94
CA ASN A 26 46.82 -8.84 -5.87
C ASN A 26 47.49 -9.08 -7.25
N THR A 27 46.73 -9.06 -8.33
CA THR A 27 47.24 -9.14 -9.70
C THR A 27 46.73 -7.94 -10.46
N ALA A 28 47.68 -7.19 -11.03
CA ALA A 28 47.48 -5.94 -11.73
C ALA A 28 46.55 -6.13 -12.94
N GLU A 29 45.27 -5.80 -12.78
CA GLU A 29 44.35 -5.24 -13.79
C GLU A 29 43.03 -4.94 -13.06
N GLN A 30 42.76 -3.65 -12.88
CA GLN A 30 41.94 -3.14 -11.80
C GLN A 30 40.48 -3.01 -12.22
N HIS A 31 39.69 -4.06 -12.00
CA HIS A 31 38.23 -3.94 -11.93
C HIS A 31 37.75 -4.46 -10.58
N THR A 32 37.50 -3.54 -9.63
CA THR A 32 36.62 -3.84 -8.51
C THR A 32 35.22 -4.04 -9.07
N LEU A 33 34.60 -5.22 -8.88
CA LEU A 33 33.25 -5.50 -9.38
C LEU A 33 32.18 -4.51 -8.88
N TYR A 34 32.43 -3.84 -7.74
CA TYR A 34 31.56 -2.85 -7.14
C TYR A 34 32.39 -1.71 -6.54
N SER A 35 31.95 -0.47 -6.73
CA SER A 35 32.60 0.76 -6.26
C SER A 35 32.18 1.14 -4.84
N SER A 36 31.01 0.67 -4.38
CA SER A 36 30.46 0.96 -3.05
C SER A 36 29.61 -0.19 -2.49
N LEU A 37 29.30 -0.13 -1.18
CA LEU A 37 28.38 -1.07 -0.53
C LEU A 37 26.94 -0.92 -1.07
N ASP A 38 26.56 0.30 -1.45
CA ASP A 38 25.23 0.61 -1.98
C ASP A 38 25.04 -0.02 -3.36
N GLU A 39 26.05 0.08 -4.24
CA GLU A 39 26.06 -0.56 -5.55
C GLU A 39 25.94 -2.09 -5.45
N LEU A 40 26.64 -2.70 -4.48
CA LEU A 40 26.53 -4.13 -4.20
C LEU A 40 25.09 -4.51 -3.75
N ARG A 41 24.48 -3.72 -2.87
CA ARG A 41 23.12 -3.97 -2.37
C ARG A 41 22.09 -3.81 -3.48
N GLU A 42 22.23 -2.80 -4.32
CA GLU A 42 21.36 -2.54 -5.47
C GLU A 42 21.47 -3.66 -6.52
N SER A 43 22.69 -4.07 -6.86
CA SER A 43 22.94 -5.18 -7.78
C SER A 43 22.37 -6.50 -7.24
N TRP A 44 22.53 -6.75 -5.94
CA TRP A 44 21.94 -7.91 -5.27
C TRP A 44 20.41 -7.86 -5.32
N TRP A 45 19.78 -6.72 -5.03
CA TRP A 45 18.33 -6.55 -5.12
C TRP A 45 17.83 -6.83 -6.54
N ASN A 46 18.39 -6.17 -7.54
CA ASN A 46 17.97 -6.33 -8.94
C ASN A 46 18.10 -7.78 -9.44
N THR A 47 19.10 -8.51 -8.95
CA THR A 47 19.31 -9.93 -9.27
C THR A 47 18.27 -10.83 -8.60
N ASN A 48 17.88 -10.53 -7.35
CA ASN A 48 17.07 -11.43 -6.52
C ASN A 48 15.59 -11.06 -6.44
N LYS A 49 15.20 -9.85 -6.87
CA LYS A 49 13.83 -9.32 -6.68
C LYS A 49 12.74 -10.20 -7.28
N LYS A 50 13.01 -10.89 -8.39
CA LYS A 50 12.08 -11.87 -8.99
C LYS A 50 11.73 -13.00 -8.04
N TYR A 51 12.73 -13.55 -7.35
CA TYR A 51 12.52 -14.66 -6.40
C TYR A 51 11.83 -14.19 -5.13
N ILE A 52 12.20 -13.01 -4.64
CA ILE A 52 11.55 -12.38 -3.49
C ILE A 52 10.07 -12.12 -3.80
N TRP A 53 9.77 -11.55 -4.98
CA TRP A 53 8.39 -11.33 -5.43
C TRP A 53 7.61 -12.64 -5.52
N LEU A 54 8.19 -13.68 -6.11
CA LEU A 54 7.55 -14.99 -6.21
C LEU A 54 7.23 -15.56 -4.82
N ALA A 55 8.16 -15.48 -3.87
CA ALA A 55 7.94 -15.92 -2.50
C ALA A 55 6.83 -15.10 -1.80
N MET A 56 6.78 -13.78 -2.04
CA MET A 56 5.71 -12.91 -1.54
C MET A 56 4.33 -13.30 -2.11
N LYS A 57 4.24 -13.53 -3.43
CA LYS A 57 3.01 -14.00 -4.08
C LYS A 57 2.50 -15.29 -3.45
N HIS A 58 3.39 -16.27 -3.27
CA HIS A 58 3.02 -17.54 -2.62
C HIS A 58 2.59 -17.37 -1.17
N GLY A 59 3.30 -16.55 -0.39
CA GLY A 59 2.93 -16.25 1.00
C GLY A 59 1.58 -15.55 1.13
N ALA A 60 1.22 -14.73 0.16
CA ALA A 60 -0.08 -14.07 0.07
C ALA A 60 -1.20 -14.96 -0.51
N GLY A 61 -0.91 -16.22 -0.85
CA GLY A 61 -1.87 -17.12 -1.48
C GLY A 61 -2.30 -16.67 -2.88
N MET A 62 -1.53 -15.78 -3.53
CA MET A 62 -1.86 -15.29 -4.86
C MET A 62 -1.63 -16.39 -5.89
N ASN A 63 -2.69 -16.79 -6.58
CA ASN A 63 -2.65 -17.63 -7.76
C ASN A 63 -3.07 -16.81 -9.00
N GLY A 64 -3.08 -17.45 -10.17
CA GLY A 64 -3.46 -16.81 -11.43
C GLY A 64 -4.82 -16.10 -11.36
N THR A 65 -5.79 -16.65 -10.63
CA THR A 65 -7.13 -16.05 -10.45
C THR A 65 -7.14 -14.90 -9.44
N THR A 66 -6.38 -14.96 -8.34
CA THR A 66 -6.34 -13.89 -7.31
C THR A 66 -5.62 -12.64 -7.81
N CYS A 67 -4.60 -12.81 -8.66
CA CYS A 67 -3.91 -11.69 -9.29
C CYS A 67 -4.83 -10.82 -10.17
N CYS A 68 -5.81 -11.43 -10.83
CA CYS A 68 -6.69 -10.72 -11.76
C CYS A 68 -7.73 -9.83 -11.08
N GLY A 69 -7.96 -9.94 -9.77
CA GLY A 69 -9.05 -9.24 -9.08
C GLY A 69 -10.40 -9.49 -9.77
N ASP A 70 -11.09 -8.41 -10.15
CA ASP A 70 -12.37 -8.43 -10.89
C ASP A 70 -12.22 -8.68 -12.41
N GLY A 71 -10.99 -8.76 -12.91
CA GLY A 71 -10.67 -8.99 -14.32
C GLY A 71 -10.79 -10.45 -14.74
N SER A 72 -11.05 -10.69 -16.03
CA SER A 72 -11.11 -12.04 -16.59
C SER A 72 -9.71 -12.63 -16.76
N VAL A 73 -9.52 -13.86 -16.29
CA VAL A 73 -8.32 -14.66 -16.55
C VAL A 73 -8.31 -15.05 -18.03
N THR A 74 -7.29 -14.64 -18.76
CA THR A 74 -7.04 -15.10 -20.12
C THR A 74 -5.63 -15.70 -20.17
N GLY A 75 -5.50 -16.96 -20.58
CA GLY A 75 -4.23 -17.69 -20.61
C GLY A 75 -4.36 -19.13 -20.15
N SER A 76 -3.55 -20.03 -20.72
CA SER A 76 -3.55 -21.45 -20.36
C SER A 76 -2.65 -21.69 -19.14
N SER A 77 -3.21 -22.35 -18.12
CA SER A 77 -2.50 -22.85 -16.94
C SER A 77 -1.29 -23.72 -17.30
N ASP A 78 -1.27 -24.30 -18.50
CA ASP A 78 -0.24 -25.22 -19.00
C ASP A 78 1.07 -24.50 -19.39
N SER A 79 1.01 -23.18 -19.64
CA SER A 79 2.17 -22.36 -20.05
C SER A 79 2.83 -21.63 -18.88
N GLY A 80 2.29 -21.74 -17.67
CA GLY A 80 2.84 -21.10 -16.47
C GLY A 80 2.77 -19.57 -16.44
N SER A 81 2.09 -18.95 -17.40
CA SER A 81 1.87 -17.49 -17.46
C SER A 81 0.37 -17.21 -17.44
N THR A 82 -0.07 -16.51 -16.40
CA THR A 82 -1.47 -16.05 -16.28
C THR A 82 -1.53 -14.57 -16.61
N THR A 83 -2.37 -14.20 -17.58
CA THR A 83 -2.63 -12.79 -17.88
C THR A 83 -4.06 -12.41 -17.49
N CYS A 84 -4.21 -11.19 -17.00
CA CYS A 84 -5.50 -10.61 -16.63
C CYS A 84 -5.90 -9.56 -17.66
N SER A 85 -7.08 -9.74 -18.24
CA SER A 85 -7.67 -8.75 -19.13
C SER A 85 -8.36 -7.67 -18.29
N VAL A 86 -7.89 -6.44 -18.42
CA VAL A 86 -8.46 -5.24 -17.80
C VAL A 86 -8.94 -4.32 -18.92
N ASP A 87 -9.90 -3.44 -18.66
CA ASP A 87 -10.62 -2.60 -19.65
C ASP A 87 -9.73 -1.71 -20.56
N ASN A 88 -8.40 -1.74 -20.43
CA ASN A 88 -7.45 -1.08 -21.33
C ASN A 88 -6.13 -1.86 -21.56
N GLY A 89 -6.09 -3.19 -21.32
CA GLY A 89 -4.88 -3.97 -21.58
C GLY A 89 -4.87 -5.37 -20.99
N SER A 90 -3.76 -6.07 -21.20
CA SER A 90 -3.46 -7.34 -20.53
C SER A 90 -2.32 -7.11 -19.54
N ILE A 91 -2.54 -7.41 -18.27
CA ILE A 91 -1.50 -7.36 -17.22
C ILE A 91 -1.07 -8.80 -16.95
N SER A 92 0.24 -9.07 -16.93
CA SER A 92 0.74 -10.39 -16.56
C SER A 92 0.81 -10.50 -15.04
N CYS A 93 0.33 -11.61 -14.51
CA CYS A 93 0.46 -11.94 -13.09
C CYS A 93 1.90 -12.28 -12.68
N ASP A 94 2.79 -12.40 -13.66
CA ASP A 94 4.21 -12.57 -13.46
C ASP A 94 5.01 -11.26 -13.55
N ASP A 95 4.34 -10.14 -13.87
CA ASP A 95 4.99 -8.85 -13.86
C ASP A 95 5.42 -8.48 -12.44
N ILE A 96 6.70 -8.12 -12.32
CA ILE A 96 7.27 -7.62 -11.08
C ILE A 96 6.89 -6.14 -11.00
N PRO A 97 6.29 -5.68 -9.89
CA PRO A 97 5.98 -4.26 -9.73
C PRO A 97 7.25 -3.42 -9.85
N THR A 98 7.21 -2.37 -10.68
CA THR A 98 8.30 -1.39 -10.83
C THR A 98 8.33 -0.35 -9.72
N ILE A 99 7.58 -0.60 -8.64
CA ILE A 99 7.46 0.30 -7.49
C ILE A 99 8.83 0.54 -6.84
N ASP A 100 9.78 -0.40 -6.95
CA ASP A 100 11.12 -0.28 -6.39
C ASP A 100 11.90 0.92 -6.97
N LEU A 101 11.57 1.36 -8.18
CA LEU A 101 12.14 2.55 -8.84
C LEU A 101 11.55 3.87 -8.34
N ILE A 102 10.40 3.85 -7.67
CA ILE A 102 9.73 5.05 -7.15
C ILE A 102 10.35 5.41 -5.80
N PRO A 103 10.76 6.67 -5.54
CA PRO A 103 11.23 7.08 -4.22
C PRO A 103 10.27 6.69 -3.10
N GLN A 104 10.80 6.17 -1.98
CA GLN A 104 10.00 5.62 -0.88
C GLN A 104 8.96 6.61 -0.35
N TYR A 105 9.32 7.88 -0.21
CA TYR A 105 8.39 8.93 0.21
C TYR A 105 7.15 9.02 -0.70
N LEU A 106 7.33 8.92 -2.02
CA LEU A 106 6.23 9.00 -2.97
C LEU A 106 5.34 7.75 -2.91
N ARG A 107 5.91 6.56 -2.69
CA ARG A 107 5.13 5.34 -2.45
C ARG A 107 4.27 5.47 -1.20
N PHE A 108 4.85 5.98 -0.11
CA PHE A 108 4.14 6.19 1.14
C PHE A 108 3.03 7.25 1.01
N LEU A 109 3.29 8.32 0.26
CA LEU A 109 2.26 9.31 -0.04
C LEU A 109 1.11 8.71 -0.85
N GLN A 110 1.41 7.90 -1.87
CA GLN A 110 0.39 7.23 -2.68
C GLN A 110 -0.49 6.31 -1.82
N GLU A 111 0.13 5.44 -1.03
CA GLU A 111 -0.58 4.49 -0.15
C GLU A 111 -1.37 5.23 0.95
N TRP A 112 -0.86 6.36 1.46
CA TRP A 112 -1.60 7.22 2.39
C TRP A 112 -2.84 7.84 1.74
N VAL A 113 -2.72 8.37 0.52
CA VAL A 113 -3.85 8.98 -0.21
C VAL A 113 -4.93 7.93 -0.47
N GLU A 114 -4.54 6.72 -0.89
CA GLU A 114 -5.45 5.61 -1.15
C GLU A 114 -6.25 5.24 0.11
N HIS A 115 -5.55 4.94 1.21
CA HIS A 115 -6.19 4.63 2.49
C HIS A 115 -7.03 5.78 3.06
N PHE A 116 -6.60 7.03 2.87
CA PHE A 116 -7.38 8.18 3.30
C PHE A 116 -8.69 8.30 2.51
N CYS A 117 -8.64 8.14 1.18
CA CYS A 117 -9.80 8.20 0.32
C CYS A 117 -10.83 7.11 0.65
N GLU A 118 -10.38 5.87 0.87
CA GLU A 118 -11.26 4.77 1.30
C GLU A 118 -11.96 5.05 2.63
N GLN A 119 -11.19 5.44 3.65
CA GLN A 119 -11.73 5.77 4.96
C GLN A 119 -12.67 6.95 4.89
N ARG A 120 -12.29 8.00 4.15
CA ARG A 120 -13.13 9.18 3.94
C ARG A 120 -14.45 8.80 3.28
N GLN A 121 -14.43 7.96 2.25
CA GLN A 121 -15.64 7.50 1.57
C GLN A 121 -16.57 6.75 2.53
N ALA A 122 -16.02 5.81 3.31
CA ALA A 122 -16.81 5.06 4.30
C ALA A 122 -17.46 5.97 5.35
N LYS A 123 -16.71 6.96 5.87
CA LYS A 123 -17.24 7.92 6.84
C LYS A 123 -18.28 8.88 6.24
N VAL A 124 -18.08 9.31 5.00
CA VAL A 124 -19.06 10.14 4.28
C VAL A 124 -20.35 9.35 4.02
N ASN A 125 -20.25 8.09 3.60
CA ASN A 125 -21.41 7.23 3.38
C ASN A 125 -22.23 7.07 4.67
N ALA A 126 -21.57 6.85 5.82
CA ALA A 126 -22.25 6.79 7.11
C ALA A 126 -23.00 8.09 7.46
N VAL A 127 -22.39 9.26 7.17
CA VAL A 127 -23.07 10.56 7.34
C VAL A 127 -24.28 10.67 6.40
N ILE A 128 -24.10 10.33 5.12
CA ILE A 128 -25.16 10.39 4.10
C ILE A 128 -26.34 9.51 4.50
N GLU A 129 -26.12 8.25 4.87
CA GLU A 129 -27.18 7.30 5.28
C GLU A 129 -27.97 7.83 6.47
N ASN A 130 -27.28 8.28 7.52
CA ASN A 130 -27.92 8.75 8.74
C ASN A 130 -28.63 10.10 8.57
N CYS A 131 -28.08 11.01 7.76
CA CYS A 131 -28.65 12.34 7.55
C CYS A 131 -29.71 12.39 6.44
N ASN A 132 -29.62 11.55 5.39
CA ASN A 132 -30.64 11.47 4.34
C ASN A 132 -31.96 10.93 4.87
N SER A 133 -31.92 10.07 5.90
CA SER A 133 -33.13 9.62 6.60
C SER A 133 -33.96 10.81 7.15
N CYS A 134 -33.32 11.96 7.40
CA CYS A 134 -33.99 13.19 7.84
C CYS A 134 -34.48 14.10 6.67
N LYS A 135 -34.13 13.81 5.40
CA LYS A 135 -34.52 14.61 4.21
C LYS A 135 -35.86 14.19 3.57
N ASN A 136 -36.36 12.98 3.82
CA ASN A 136 -37.56 12.42 3.17
C ASN A 136 -38.91 13.01 3.64
N THR A 137 -38.94 14.25 4.14
CA THR A 137 -40.15 14.96 4.56
C THR A 137 -40.64 16.04 3.57
N SER A 138 -39.98 16.21 2.41
CA SER A 138 -40.26 17.33 1.49
C SER A 138 -40.99 17.00 0.18
N GLY A 139 -41.56 15.79 0.01
CA GLY A 139 -42.38 15.45 -1.17
C GLY A 139 -43.88 15.50 -0.87
N GLU A 140 -44.54 16.59 -1.28
CA GLU A 140 -46.00 16.92 -1.38
C GLU A 140 -46.98 16.55 -0.25
N ARG A 141 -46.62 15.73 0.71
CA ARG A 141 -47.38 15.46 1.93
C ARG A 141 -46.44 15.62 3.11
N LYS A 142 -46.48 16.80 3.73
CA LYS A 142 -46.00 16.96 5.11
C LYS A 142 -46.87 16.07 6.02
N ILE A 143 -46.48 14.82 6.16
CA ILE A 143 -46.89 13.98 7.28
C ILE A 143 -45.69 13.99 8.24
N GLY A 144 -45.73 14.91 9.19
CA GLY A 144 -44.84 14.92 10.36
C GLY A 144 -43.79 16.02 10.35
N ASP A 145 -44.08 17.12 11.06
CA ASP A 145 -43.17 18.21 11.44
C ASP A 145 -42.03 17.79 12.39
N THR A 146 -41.50 16.59 12.27
CA THR A 146 -40.41 16.14 13.13
C THR A 146 -39.52 15.20 12.36
N CYS A 147 -38.42 15.75 11.83
CA CYS A 147 -37.15 15.07 12.07
C CYS A 147 -37.10 14.83 13.58
N GLY A 148 -37.48 13.64 14.04
CA GLY A 148 -37.53 13.37 15.47
C GLY A 148 -36.16 13.70 16.06
N ASN A 149 -36.12 14.22 17.30
CA ASN A 149 -34.87 14.52 18.01
C ASN A 149 -33.80 13.42 17.86
N ASP A 150 -34.21 12.17 17.65
CA ASP A 150 -33.33 11.02 17.42
C ASP A 150 -32.61 11.02 16.06
N CYS A 151 -33.27 11.42 14.96
CA CYS A 151 -32.65 11.54 13.62
C CYS A 151 -31.62 12.67 13.59
N GLU A 152 -31.99 13.82 14.17
CA GLU A 152 -31.09 14.98 14.28
C GLU A 152 -29.87 14.65 15.16
N LYS A 153 -30.06 13.95 16.29
CA LYS A 153 -28.97 13.49 17.16
C LYS A 153 -28.04 12.51 16.43
N LYS A 154 -28.58 11.55 15.68
CA LYS A 154 -27.78 10.58 14.90
C LYS A 154 -26.97 11.27 13.81
N CYS A 155 -27.60 12.15 13.03
CA CYS A 155 -26.92 12.93 11.99
C CYS A 155 -25.82 13.82 12.59
N LYS A 156 -26.10 14.57 13.67
CA LYS A 156 -25.08 15.36 14.39
C LYS A 156 -23.94 14.48 14.94
N GLY A 157 -24.26 13.30 15.44
CA GLY A 157 -23.29 12.32 15.93
C GLY A 157 -22.32 11.86 14.84
N GLU A 158 -22.84 11.45 13.68
CA GLU A 158 -22.00 11.02 12.55
C GLU A 158 -21.21 12.19 11.94
N CYS A 159 -21.81 13.37 11.79
CA CYS A 159 -21.11 14.59 11.38
C CYS A 159 -19.96 14.94 12.35
N GLY A 160 -20.17 14.77 13.66
CA GLY A 160 -19.14 14.97 14.67
C GLY A 160 -18.00 13.96 14.55
N LYS A 161 -18.31 12.68 14.30
CA LYS A 161 -17.29 11.64 14.03
C LYS A 161 -16.50 11.93 12.76
N TYR A 162 -17.16 12.36 11.69
CA TYR A 162 -16.50 12.76 10.44
C TYR A 162 -15.59 13.98 10.64
N LYS A 163 -16.08 15.00 11.34
CA LYS A 163 -15.29 16.19 11.67
C LYS A 163 -14.04 15.82 12.47
N LYS A 164 -14.18 15.00 13.51
CA LYS A 164 -13.06 14.50 14.30
C LYS A 164 -12.06 13.70 13.46
N PHE A 165 -12.54 12.87 12.53
CA PHE A 165 -11.70 12.15 11.58
C PHE A 165 -10.85 13.11 10.73
N ILE A 166 -11.46 14.15 10.14
CA ILE A 166 -10.75 15.15 9.32
C ILE A 166 -9.78 15.98 10.16
N GLU A 167 -10.18 16.42 11.36
CA GLU A 167 -9.31 17.18 12.27
C GLU A 167 -8.08 16.37 12.67
N ASN A 168 -8.28 15.08 12.98
CA ASN A 168 -7.17 14.18 13.27
C ASN A 168 -6.23 14.02 12.07
N CYS A 169 -6.75 14.02 10.83
CA CYS A 169 -5.92 13.97 9.63
C CYS A 169 -5.18 15.29 9.32
N ASN A 170 -5.75 16.45 9.69
CA ASN A 170 -5.14 17.77 9.50
C ASN A 170 -4.11 18.14 10.60
N GLY A 171 -4.26 17.59 11.80
CA GLY A 171 -3.32 17.78 12.91
C GLY A 171 -2.10 16.89 12.74
N GLY A 172 -0.97 17.49 12.35
CA GLY A 172 0.29 16.80 12.03
C GLY A 172 0.58 15.53 12.85
N GLY A 173 0.53 14.38 12.16
CA GLY A 173 1.32 13.19 12.41
C GLY A 173 1.20 12.44 13.75
N THR A 174 0.40 12.89 14.72
CA THR A 174 0.46 12.32 16.08
C THR A 174 -0.77 11.51 16.51
N GLU A 175 -1.98 11.81 16.03
CA GLU A 175 -3.17 11.05 16.47
C GLU A 175 -4.19 10.71 15.37
N GLY A 176 -3.99 11.19 14.14
CA GLY A 176 -4.78 10.82 12.96
C GLY A 176 -4.26 9.60 12.23
N THR A 177 -3.93 8.53 12.95
CA THR A 177 -3.81 7.15 12.46
C THR A 177 -3.46 6.22 13.61
N SER A 178 -4.25 6.22 14.69
CA SER A 178 -4.06 5.26 15.79
C SER A 178 -4.37 3.80 15.40
N GLY A 179 -4.79 3.55 14.16
CA GLY A 179 -5.02 2.20 13.62
C GLY A 179 -4.17 1.80 12.41
N SER A 180 -3.42 2.71 11.77
CA SER A 180 -2.62 2.35 10.60
C SER A 180 -1.13 2.45 10.92
N SER A 181 -0.34 1.51 10.40
CA SER A 181 1.08 1.30 10.70
C SER A 181 2.01 2.50 10.39
N TRP A 182 1.47 3.64 9.96
CA TRP A 182 2.16 4.73 9.28
C TRP A 182 2.95 5.64 10.23
N SER A 183 2.35 6.01 11.37
CA SER A 183 3.02 6.87 12.36
C SER A 183 4.18 6.19 13.10
N LYS A 184 4.40 4.88 12.87
CA LYS A 184 5.39 4.04 13.57
C LYS A 184 6.51 3.52 12.67
N ARG A 185 6.54 3.86 11.37
CA ARG A 185 7.59 3.43 10.43
C ARG A 185 8.68 4.48 10.26
#